data_AF-A0A1I4J294-F1
#
_entry.id   AF-A0A1I4J294-F1
#
_cell.length_a   1.000
_cell.length_b   1.000
_cell.length_c   1.000
_cell.angle_alpha   90.00
_cell.angle_beta   90.00
_cell.angle_gamma   90.00
#
_symmetry.space_group_name_H-M   'P 1'
#
loop_
_entity.id
_entity.type
_entity.pdbx_description
1 polymer ?
#
loop_
_entity_poly.entity_id
_entity_poly.type
_entity_poly.pdbx_seq_one_letter_code
_entity_poly.pdbx_strand_id
1 'polypeptide(L)'
;MDYTAIFILACIFIPLERLLPLHPEQRTLRRDWLNDVVYVLVNGIVVRAGFTVVAGALMLGVVQLVGPNPIQWTGAMPLWAQVLMAIVVADIGYYAAHRICHSVPALWKFHAVHHSIEEMDWLATHRVHPVDQIFSSTLSLLPVWCMGFTLEALVIHQAIYQAHALLLHSNVRIKFGPLKWLVASPEYHHWHHANERDAYDRNFAAQLSIIDVIARTMFMPVRRAPKSYGVNEDIPRSYPMQLIHPFRSLVSSWALTAPPTRLETPMPTAAKTRTTEDKLGKLAMLIIFGYFGYKQITALISLVANRDLIPLWGLAFFSVIAGATFLGLILYYTITRLPPRDSTAGIMPRVVAVVGTFIMSLLIVFPPQAISAEMRIISTLIISVGTVMSILCLRQLGRSFSIMATSRALKTQGAYSIVRHPLYAAEVLMIVGVIVGHGTVGALGLGAIWLVLQVRRAQHEESVLRHTFPEYEDYAARVPMLIPGLRLWWLEAPVKPAPEAV
;
A
#
# COMPACT_ATOMS: atom_id res chain seq x y z
N MET A 1 -2.26 2.17 8.24
CA MET A 1 -1.66 3.29 8.99
C MET A 1 -2.13 4.57 8.29
N ASP A 2 -2.45 5.64 9.02
CA ASP A 2 -2.80 6.93 8.41
C ASP A 2 -1.54 7.57 7.79
N TYR A 3 -1.67 8.24 6.63
CA TYR A 3 -0.55 8.95 5.97
C TYR A 3 0.05 10.02 6.88
N THR A 4 -0.77 10.63 7.74
CA THR A 4 -0.32 11.54 8.80
C THR A 4 0.68 10.87 9.73
N ALA A 5 0.40 9.64 10.15
CA ALA A 5 1.28 8.89 11.03
C ALA A 5 2.60 8.54 10.31
N ILE A 6 2.55 8.13 9.03
CA ILE A 6 3.75 7.86 8.24
C ILE A 6 4.61 9.13 8.11
N PHE A 7 3.98 10.28 7.84
CA PHE A 7 4.68 11.56 7.75
C PHE A 7 5.32 11.96 9.08
N ILE A 8 4.59 11.85 10.20
CA ILE A 8 5.12 12.12 11.55
C ILE A 8 6.31 11.19 11.84
N LEU A 9 6.18 9.89 11.57
CA LEU A 9 7.26 8.92 11.77
C LEU A 9 8.47 9.26 10.89
N ALA A 10 8.27 9.66 9.64
CA ALA A 10 9.34 10.13 8.77
C ALA A 10 10.02 11.38 9.34
N CYS A 11 9.25 12.36 9.84
CA CYS A 11 9.78 13.56 10.50
C CYS A 11 10.56 13.27 11.79
N ILE A 12 10.36 12.11 12.42
CA ILE A 12 11.10 11.68 13.61
C ILE A 12 12.34 10.88 13.20
N PHE A 13 12.15 9.79 12.45
CA PHE A 13 13.19 8.81 12.19
C PHE A 13 14.19 9.26 11.12
N ILE A 14 13.77 10.02 10.09
CA ILE A 14 14.73 10.52 9.10
C ILE A 14 15.77 11.44 9.75
N PRO A 15 15.39 12.48 10.54
CA PRO A 15 16.38 13.27 11.26
C PRO A 15 17.21 12.44 12.24
N LEU A 16 16.60 11.51 12.97
CA LEU A 16 17.30 10.65 13.93
C LEU A 16 18.42 9.82 13.24
N GLU A 17 18.11 9.22 12.10
CA GLU A 17 19.06 8.47 11.28
C GLU A 17 20.14 9.35 10.64
N ARG A 18 19.86 10.65 10.42
CA ARG A 18 20.88 11.60 9.94
C ARG A 18 21.79 12.11 11.06
N LEU A 19 21.26 12.28 12.27
CA LEU A 19 22.01 12.82 13.41
C LEU A 19 22.90 11.77 14.06
N LEU A 20 22.45 10.52 14.11
CA LEU A 20 23.16 9.42 14.76
C LEU A 20 23.34 8.19 13.85
N PRO A 21 23.84 8.31 12.61
CA PRO A 21 23.88 7.19 11.66
C PRO A 21 24.79 6.06 12.16
N LEU A 22 24.34 4.82 12.03
CA LEU A 22 25.23 3.65 12.12
C LEU A 22 26.07 3.52 10.84
N HIS A 23 25.42 3.70 9.68
CA HIS A 23 26.01 3.67 8.34
C HIS A 23 25.86 5.06 7.68
N PRO A 24 26.84 5.98 7.87
CA PRO A 24 26.76 7.37 7.39
C PRO A 24 26.71 7.53 5.87
N GLU A 25 27.23 6.55 5.14
CA GLU A 25 27.24 6.49 3.68
C GLU A 25 25.87 6.14 3.07
N GLN A 26 24.94 5.62 3.87
CA GLN A 26 23.60 5.22 3.40
C GLN A 26 22.75 6.44 3.04
N ARG A 27 22.12 6.39 1.87
CA ARG A 27 21.19 7.44 1.39
C ARG A 27 19.97 7.57 2.31
N THR A 28 19.33 8.75 2.28
CA THR A 28 18.10 8.98 3.06
C THR A 28 16.95 8.12 2.60
N LEU A 29 16.77 8.03 1.28
CA LEU A 29 15.87 7.09 0.65
C LEU A 29 16.73 5.97 0.09
N ARG A 30 16.75 4.85 0.81
CA ARG A 30 17.54 3.68 0.46
C ARG A 30 16.97 2.94 -0.75
N ARG A 31 17.68 1.94 -1.25
CA ARG A 31 17.21 1.12 -2.36
C ARG A 31 15.87 0.46 -2.00
N ASP A 32 14.98 0.41 -2.99
CA ASP A 32 13.64 -0.18 -2.88
C ASP A 32 12.72 0.46 -1.81
N TRP A 33 13.00 1.67 -1.32
CA TRP A 33 12.14 2.34 -0.31
C TRP A 33 10.66 2.46 -0.73
N LEU A 34 10.39 2.64 -2.04
CA LEU A 34 9.02 2.66 -2.60
C LEU A 34 8.30 1.33 -2.38
N ASN A 35 9.03 0.21 -2.45
CA ASN A 35 8.48 -1.11 -2.20
C ASN A 35 7.99 -1.23 -0.75
N ASP A 36 8.74 -0.64 0.19
CA ASP A 36 8.40 -0.69 1.61
C ASP A 36 7.25 0.25 1.95
N VAL A 37 7.14 1.38 1.25
CA VAL A 37 5.92 2.21 1.29
C VAL A 37 4.71 1.43 0.80
N VAL A 38 4.84 0.62 -0.25
CA VAL A 38 3.74 -0.27 -0.70
C VAL A 38 3.38 -1.27 0.40
N TYR A 39 4.35 -1.86 1.10
CA TYR A 39 4.07 -2.70 2.28
C TYR A 39 3.29 -1.94 3.35
N VAL A 40 3.73 -0.74 3.75
CA VAL A 40 3.06 0.08 4.77
C VAL A 40 1.59 0.34 4.41
N LEU A 41 1.31 0.65 3.14
CA LEU A 41 -0.02 1.04 2.68
C LEU A 41 -0.94 -0.16 2.43
N VAL A 42 -0.43 -1.24 1.83
CA VAL A 42 -1.25 -2.37 1.38
C VAL A 42 -1.32 -3.48 2.43
N ASN A 43 -0.19 -3.82 3.05
CA ASN A 43 -0.07 -5.02 3.87
C ASN A 43 -0.93 -4.93 5.13
N GLY A 44 -1.12 -3.72 5.68
CA GLY A 44 -1.93 -3.50 6.87
C GLY A 44 -3.39 -3.96 6.74
N ILE A 45 -4.00 -3.85 5.55
CA ILE A 45 -5.39 -4.32 5.32
C ILE A 45 -5.44 -5.85 5.31
N VAL A 46 -4.52 -6.46 4.55
CA VAL A 46 -4.45 -7.92 4.38
C VAL A 46 -4.16 -8.60 5.71
N VAL A 47 -3.19 -8.10 6.46
CA VAL A 47 -2.80 -8.63 7.77
C VAL A 47 -3.91 -8.50 8.78
N ARG A 48 -4.60 -7.34 8.85
CA ARG A 48 -5.75 -7.17 9.76
C ARG A 48 -6.88 -8.14 9.43
N ALA A 49 -7.26 -8.26 8.17
CA ALA A 49 -8.31 -9.18 7.75
C ALA A 49 -7.94 -10.64 8.06
N GLY A 50 -6.72 -11.06 7.69
CA GLY A 50 -6.23 -12.41 7.94
C GLY A 50 -6.08 -12.74 9.43
N PHE A 51 -5.54 -11.80 10.22
CA PHE A 51 -5.46 -11.93 11.67
C PHE A 51 -6.86 -12.05 12.29
N THR A 52 -7.82 -11.20 11.91
CA THR A 52 -9.20 -11.29 12.42
C THR A 52 -9.82 -12.66 12.13
N VAL A 53 -9.61 -13.21 10.93
CA VAL A 53 -10.12 -14.54 10.59
C VAL A 53 -9.43 -15.64 11.40
N VAL A 54 -8.09 -15.68 11.40
CA VAL A 54 -7.32 -16.74 12.05
C VAL A 54 -7.43 -16.67 13.56
N ALA A 55 -7.10 -15.51 14.16
CA ALA A 55 -7.19 -15.32 15.59
C ALA A 55 -8.63 -15.41 16.08
N GLY A 56 -9.61 -14.87 15.34
CA GLY A 56 -11.02 -14.98 15.69
C GLY A 56 -11.53 -16.42 15.70
N ALA A 57 -11.13 -17.26 14.74
CA ALA A 57 -11.47 -18.67 14.72
C ALA A 57 -10.84 -19.43 15.91
N LEU A 58 -9.58 -19.15 16.23
CA LEU A 58 -8.90 -19.74 17.39
C LEU A 58 -9.54 -19.29 18.70
N MET A 59 -9.86 -18.00 18.84
CA MET A 59 -10.57 -17.45 19.99
C MET A 59 -11.93 -18.11 20.15
N LEU A 60 -12.70 -18.29 19.08
CA LEU A 60 -13.96 -19.00 19.14
C LEU A 60 -13.77 -20.45 19.62
N GLY A 61 -12.76 -21.16 19.11
CA GLY A 61 -12.41 -22.50 19.59
C GLY A 61 -12.08 -22.53 21.08
N VAL A 62 -11.27 -21.58 21.56
CA VAL A 62 -10.97 -21.42 22.99
C VAL A 62 -12.24 -21.19 23.80
N VAL A 63 -13.12 -20.28 23.36
CA VAL A 63 -14.40 -20.00 24.05
C VAL A 63 -15.27 -21.25 24.13
N GLN A 64 -15.34 -22.07 23.07
CA GLN A 64 -16.10 -23.31 23.09
C GLN A 64 -15.53 -24.37 24.05
N LEU A 65 -14.21 -24.37 24.26
CA LEU A 65 -13.52 -25.35 25.11
C LEU A 65 -13.47 -24.97 26.58
N VAL A 66 -13.21 -23.69 26.90
CA VAL A 66 -12.96 -23.22 28.27
C VAL A 66 -13.86 -22.06 28.71
N GLY A 67 -14.80 -21.64 27.87
CA GLY A 67 -15.69 -20.49 28.14
C GLY A 67 -15.07 -19.13 27.80
N PRO A 68 -15.87 -18.05 27.83
CA PRO A 68 -15.39 -16.71 27.55
C PRO A 68 -14.49 -16.20 28.68
N ASN A 69 -13.44 -15.45 28.31
CA ASN A 69 -12.53 -14.78 29.25
C ASN A 69 -11.98 -15.72 30.33
N PRO A 70 -11.19 -16.75 29.95
CA PRO A 70 -10.78 -17.82 30.86
C PRO A 70 -9.86 -17.34 32.01
N ILE A 71 -9.23 -16.17 31.86
CA ILE A 71 -8.34 -15.56 32.85
C ILE A 71 -8.72 -14.08 32.94
N GLN A 72 -9.35 -13.64 34.04
CA GLN A 72 -9.88 -12.27 34.16
C GLN A 72 -9.15 -11.39 35.18
N TRP A 73 -8.26 -11.98 35.99
CA TRP A 73 -7.63 -11.24 37.09
C TRP A 73 -6.71 -10.12 36.61
N THR A 74 -6.19 -10.18 35.38
CA THR A 74 -5.29 -9.13 34.87
C THR A 74 -6.03 -7.80 34.69
N GLY A 75 -7.31 -7.82 34.32
CA GLY A 75 -8.12 -6.61 34.14
C GLY A 75 -8.30 -5.82 35.44
N ALA A 76 -8.15 -6.47 36.60
CA ALA A 76 -8.22 -5.84 37.93
C ALA A 76 -6.89 -5.22 38.38
N MET A 77 -5.79 -5.44 37.65
CA MET A 77 -4.49 -4.86 38.00
C MET A 77 -4.44 -3.36 37.65
N PRO A 78 -3.57 -2.58 38.30
CA PRO A 78 -3.28 -1.21 37.86
C PRO A 78 -2.81 -1.19 36.40
N LEU A 79 -3.18 -0.14 35.66
CA LEU A 79 -2.93 -0.04 34.21
C LEU A 79 -1.46 -0.26 33.83
N TRP A 80 -0.52 0.29 34.59
CA TRP A 80 0.92 0.12 34.33
C TRP A 80 1.36 -1.34 34.41
N ALA A 81 0.81 -2.12 35.35
CA ALA A 81 1.13 -3.53 35.53
C ALA A 81 0.53 -4.38 34.40
N GLN A 82 -0.68 -4.04 33.94
CA GLN A 82 -1.27 -4.65 32.75
C GLN A 82 -0.39 -4.44 31.51
N VAL A 83 0.07 -3.22 31.28
CA VAL A 83 0.94 -2.88 30.12
C VAL A 83 2.24 -3.67 30.18
N LEU A 84 2.93 -3.69 31.33
CA LEU A 84 4.19 -4.43 31.48
C LEU A 84 3.99 -5.94 31.28
N MET A 85 2.92 -6.50 31.83
CA MET A 85 2.61 -7.92 31.65
C MET A 85 2.24 -8.25 30.21
N ALA A 86 1.49 -7.37 29.53
CA ALA A 86 1.18 -7.51 28.11
C ALA A 86 2.45 -7.52 27.26
N ILE A 87 3.42 -6.62 27.50
CA ILE A 87 4.73 -6.63 26.82
C ILE A 87 5.42 -7.98 27.00
N VAL A 88 5.52 -8.48 28.24
CA VAL A 88 6.20 -9.76 28.52
C VAL A 88 5.52 -10.93 27.83
N VAL A 89 4.20 -11.06 27.96
CA VAL A 89 3.44 -12.19 27.40
C VAL A 89 3.44 -12.14 25.87
N ALA A 90 3.21 -10.96 25.29
CA ALA A 90 3.22 -10.76 23.84
C ALA A 90 4.58 -11.09 23.24
N ASP A 91 5.67 -10.67 23.89
CA ASP A 91 7.02 -10.85 23.37
C ASP A 91 7.52 -12.30 23.51
N ILE A 92 7.08 -13.04 24.55
CA ILE A 92 7.30 -14.49 24.61
C ILE A 92 6.61 -15.20 23.42
N GLY A 93 5.36 -14.83 23.13
CA GLY A 93 4.63 -15.39 21.99
C GLY A 93 5.28 -15.03 20.65
N TYR A 94 5.74 -13.78 20.51
CA TYR A 94 6.49 -13.34 19.33
C TYR A 94 7.82 -14.06 19.18
N TYR A 95 8.63 -14.14 20.24
CA TYR A 95 9.90 -14.88 20.28
C TYR A 95 9.71 -16.33 19.80
N ALA A 96 8.68 -17.02 20.30
CA ALA A 96 8.39 -18.38 19.87
C ALA A 96 8.06 -18.46 18.39
N ALA A 97 7.16 -17.60 17.90
CA ALA A 97 6.79 -17.57 16.49
C ALA A 97 7.98 -17.26 15.59
N HIS A 98 8.77 -16.26 15.96
CA HIS A 98 9.92 -15.79 15.21
C HIS A 98 10.99 -16.88 15.11
N ARG A 99 11.31 -17.55 16.23
CA ARG A 99 12.23 -18.68 16.23
C ARG A 99 11.72 -19.86 15.38
N ILE A 100 10.41 -20.14 15.41
CA ILE A 100 9.80 -21.16 14.53
C ILE A 100 9.96 -20.75 13.06
N CYS A 101 9.76 -19.48 12.70
CA CYS A 101 9.97 -18.98 11.34
C CYS A 101 11.41 -19.20 10.86
N HIS A 102 12.41 -19.03 11.73
CA HIS A 102 13.81 -19.33 11.40
C HIS A 102 14.11 -20.84 11.34
N SER A 103 13.44 -21.65 12.17
CA SER A 103 13.74 -23.08 12.29
C SER A 103 13.00 -23.98 11.28
N VAL A 104 11.83 -23.56 10.82
CA VAL A 104 10.96 -24.34 9.92
C VAL A 104 11.16 -23.86 8.48
N PRO A 105 11.74 -24.67 7.57
CA PRO A 105 12.08 -24.22 6.21
C PRO A 105 10.90 -23.66 5.41
N ALA A 106 9.69 -24.13 5.66
CA ALA A 106 8.50 -23.63 4.99
C ALA A 106 8.11 -22.22 5.45
N LEU A 107 8.25 -21.92 6.75
CA LEU A 107 7.95 -20.62 7.32
C LEU A 107 9.08 -19.63 7.06
N TRP A 108 10.32 -20.10 7.04
CA TRP A 108 11.49 -19.31 6.65
C TRP A 108 11.30 -18.65 5.29
N LYS A 109 10.72 -19.34 4.30
CA LYS A 109 10.49 -18.74 2.97
C LYS A 109 9.65 -17.47 3.00
N PHE A 110 8.68 -17.39 3.93
CA PHE A 110 7.88 -16.18 4.13
C PHE A 110 8.68 -15.12 4.89
N HIS A 111 9.41 -15.56 5.91
CA HIS A 111 10.20 -14.71 6.79
C HIS A 111 11.47 -14.13 6.12
N ALA A 112 12.04 -14.83 5.15
CA ALA A 112 13.18 -14.41 4.34
C ALA A 112 12.87 -13.14 3.54
N VAL A 113 11.59 -12.85 3.25
CA VAL A 113 11.18 -11.56 2.68
C VAL A 113 11.53 -10.41 3.63
N HIS A 114 11.35 -10.60 4.94
CA HIS A 114 11.76 -9.63 5.95
C HIS A 114 13.29 -9.51 6.03
N HIS A 115 14.00 -10.63 6.04
CA HIS A 115 15.47 -10.63 6.04
C HIS A 115 16.10 -10.23 4.71
N SER A 116 15.34 -10.02 3.64
CA SER A 116 15.85 -9.57 2.32
C SER A 116 16.36 -8.12 2.28
N ILE A 117 16.37 -7.43 3.43
CA ILE A 117 16.68 -6.01 3.55
C ILE A 117 18.21 -5.86 3.65
N GLU A 118 18.81 -5.29 2.60
CA GLU A 118 20.27 -5.08 2.51
C GLU A 118 20.74 -3.77 3.17
N GLU A 119 19.85 -2.78 3.27
CA GLU A 119 20.09 -1.46 3.85
C GLU A 119 19.02 -1.22 4.93
N MET A 120 19.44 -1.05 6.19
CA MET A 120 18.53 -1.01 7.33
C MET A 120 18.03 0.43 7.56
N ASP A 121 16.73 0.62 7.76
CA ASP A 121 16.09 1.90 8.09
C ASP A 121 14.75 1.70 8.81
N TRP A 122 14.16 2.78 9.33
CA TRP A 122 12.87 2.70 10.05
C TRP A 122 11.72 2.13 9.19
N LEU A 123 11.80 2.21 7.85
CA LEU A 123 10.79 1.62 6.95
C LEU A 123 10.92 0.10 6.86
N ALA A 124 12.11 -0.46 7.10
CA ALA A 124 12.41 -1.89 7.04
C ALA A 124 11.47 -2.74 7.92
N THR A 125 11.00 -2.18 9.06
CA THR A 125 10.03 -2.82 9.96
C THR A 125 8.77 -3.31 9.24
N HIS A 126 8.37 -2.68 8.13
CA HIS A 126 7.12 -2.99 7.45
C HIS A 126 7.25 -3.99 6.29
N ARG A 127 8.46 -4.27 5.81
CA ARG A 127 8.68 -5.31 4.79
C ARG A 127 8.58 -6.67 5.47
N VAL A 128 7.37 -7.17 5.61
CA VAL A 128 7.06 -8.47 6.23
C VAL A 128 5.98 -9.15 5.40
N HIS A 129 6.14 -10.43 5.08
CA HIS A 129 5.12 -11.15 4.32
C HIS A 129 3.82 -11.29 5.16
N PRO A 130 2.61 -11.08 4.60
CA PRO A 130 1.37 -11.13 5.38
C PRO A 130 1.17 -12.44 6.15
N VAL A 131 1.51 -13.59 5.55
CA VAL A 131 1.45 -14.90 6.23
C VAL A 131 2.34 -14.95 7.48
N ASP A 132 3.57 -14.45 7.39
CA ASP A 132 4.51 -14.36 8.50
C ASP A 132 3.96 -13.43 9.60
N GLN A 133 3.49 -12.24 9.21
CA GLN A 133 2.94 -11.29 10.17
C GLN A 133 1.66 -11.78 10.85
N ILE A 134 0.76 -12.47 10.13
CA ILE A 134 -0.46 -13.06 10.71
C ILE A 134 -0.08 -14.16 11.70
N PHE A 135 0.86 -15.04 11.34
CA PHE A 135 1.33 -16.13 12.19
C PHE A 135 1.96 -15.58 13.48
N SER A 136 2.95 -14.71 13.37
CA SER A 136 3.64 -14.09 14.51
C SER A 136 2.70 -13.26 15.39
N SER A 137 1.81 -12.46 14.80
CA SER A 137 0.83 -11.68 15.56
C SER A 137 -0.18 -12.58 16.29
N THR A 138 -0.58 -13.70 15.69
CA THR A 138 -1.51 -14.65 16.34
C THR A 138 -0.87 -15.28 17.57
N LEU A 139 0.36 -15.79 17.45
CA LEU A 139 1.08 -16.39 18.58
C LEU A 139 1.42 -15.37 19.67
N SER A 140 1.69 -14.11 19.28
CA SER A 140 1.95 -13.01 20.21
C SER A 140 0.68 -12.57 20.96
N LEU A 141 -0.43 -12.33 20.26
CA LEU A 141 -1.60 -11.66 20.82
C LEU A 141 -2.69 -12.61 21.34
N LEU A 142 -2.75 -13.87 20.90
CA LEU A 142 -3.75 -14.82 21.38
C LEU A 142 -3.63 -15.08 22.90
N PRO A 143 -2.43 -15.32 23.47
CA PRO A 143 -2.29 -15.46 24.93
C PRO A 143 -2.69 -14.20 25.69
N VAL A 144 -2.34 -13.03 25.14
CA VAL A 144 -2.70 -11.72 25.71
C VAL A 144 -4.22 -11.56 25.76
N TRP A 145 -4.92 -11.92 24.69
CA TRP A 145 -6.38 -11.88 24.66
C TRP A 145 -7.01 -12.81 25.71
N CYS A 146 -6.49 -14.04 25.86
CA CYS A 146 -6.99 -15.00 26.85
C CYS A 146 -6.86 -14.49 28.30
N MET A 147 -5.89 -13.60 28.55
CA MET A 147 -5.56 -13.08 29.88
C MET A 147 -6.45 -11.94 30.36
N GLY A 148 -7.36 -11.41 29.53
CA GLY A 148 -8.38 -10.46 29.99
C GLY A 148 -7.88 -9.04 30.29
N PHE A 149 -6.79 -8.60 29.65
CA PHE A 149 -6.30 -7.22 29.77
C PHE A 149 -7.33 -6.20 29.28
N THR A 150 -7.33 -5.01 29.88
CA THR A 150 -8.18 -3.91 29.41
C THR A 150 -7.79 -3.45 28.01
N LEU A 151 -8.76 -2.96 27.23
CA LEU A 151 -8.50 -2.41 25.90
C LEU A 151 -7.47 -1.27 25.95
N GLU A 152 -7.54 -0.43 26.99
CA GLU A 152 -6.59 0.66 27.20
C GLU A 152 -5.14 0.15 27.33
N ALA A 153 -4.91 -0.88 28.15
CA ALA A 153 -3.59 -1.50 28.30
C ALA A 153 -3.07 -2.06 26.97
N LEU A 154 -3.94 -2.71 26.19
CA LEU A 154 -3.58 -3.28 24.89
C LEU A 154 -3.23 -2.21 23.85
N VAL A 155 -3.95 -1.10 23.83
CA VAL A 155 -3.66 0.04 22.94
C VAL A 155 -2.32 0.67 23.30
N ILE A 156 -2.04 0.88 24.59
CA ILE A 156 -0.75 1.42 25.07
C ILE A 156 0.39 0.46 24.72
N HIS A 157 0.23 -0.84 25.02
CA HIS A 157 1.19 -1.88 24.63
C HIS A 157 1.49 -1.83 23.14
N GLN A 158 0.45 -1.81 22.29
CA GLN A 158 0.65 -1.81 20.84
C GLN A 158 1.36 -0.54 20.36
N ALA A 159 1.07 0.61 20.95
CA ALA A 159 1.78 1.86 20.64
C ALA A 159 3.28 1.76 20.99
N ILE A 160 3.61 1.20 22.16
CA ILE A 160 4.99 0.96 22.59
C ILE A 160 5.70 -0.01 21.64
N TYR A 161 5.06 -1.15 21.33
CA TYR A 161 5.61 -2.16 20.42
C TYR A 161 5.93 -1.56 19.05
N GLN A 162 5.01 -0.81 18.45
CA GLN A 162 5.22 -0.20 17.14
C GLN A 162 6.36 0.84 17.16
N ALA A 163 6.39 1.72 18.17
CA ALA A 163 7.44 2.73 18.28
C ALA A 163 8.82 2.08 18.48
N HIS A 164 8.89 1.03 19.29
CA HIS A 164 10.13 0.31 19.56
C HIS A 164 10.60 -0.47 18.32
N ALA A 165 9.70 -1.18 17.62
CA ALA A 165 10.03 -1.91 16.40
C ALA A 165 10.64 -1.00 15.32
N LEU A 166 10.10 0.21 15.14
CA LEU A 166 10.65 1.21 14.21
C LEU A 166 12.07 1.64 14.61
N LEU A 167 12.29 1.87 15.90
CA LEU A 167 13.61 2.20 16.44
C LEU A 167 14.61 1.07 16.20
N LEU A 168 14.21 -0.19 16.43
CA LEU A 168 15.07 -1.36 16.27
C LEU A 168 15.61 -1.55 14.84
N HIS A 169 14.85 -1.12 13.83
CA HIS A 169 15.27 -1.20 12.43
C HIS A 169 15.90 0.09 11.91
N SER A 170 15.86 1.19 12.68
CA SER A 170 16.39 2.46 12.18
C SER A 170 17.90 2.44 12.03
N ASN A 171 18.44 3.15 11.03
CA ASN A 171 19.89 3.31 10.83
C ASN A 171 20.52 4.22 11.90
N VAL A 172 20.52 3.79 13.16
CA VAL A 172 20.95 4.60 14.30
C VAL A 172 22.01 3.88 15.13
N ARG A 173 23.06 4.61 15.51
CA ARG A 173 24.16 4.11 16.34
C ARG A 173 23.86 4.23 17.84
N ILE A 174 22.63 3.91 18.24
CA ILE A 174 22.17 4.00 19.63
C ILE A 174 22.50 2.70 20.37
N LYS A 175 23.25 2.83 21.47
CA LYS A 175 23.60 1.73 22.37
C LYS A 175 22.86 1.87 23.68
N PHE A 176 22.35 0.77 24.22
CA PHE A 176 21.59 0.76 25.48
C PHE A 176 22.47 0.50 26.71
N GLY A 177 23.79 0.37 26.55
CA GLY A 177 24.69 0.12 27.67
C GLY A 177 24.28 -1.16 28.44
N PRO A 178 24.18 -1.12 29.78
CA PRO A 178 23.68 -2.24 30.58
C PRO A 178 22.23 -2.65 30.27
N LEU A 179 21.37 -1.74 29.79
CA LEU A 179 19.98 -2.07 29.47
C LEU A 179 19.83 -3.03 28.29
N LYS A 180 20.89 -3.26 27.50
CA LYS A 180 20.90 -4.23 26.40
C LYS A 180 20.60 -5.67 26.83
N TRP A 181 20.71 -5.99 28.12
CA TRP A 181 20.38 -7.30 28.67
C TRP A 181 18.89 -7.47 28.97
N LEU A 182 18.15 -6.35 29.01
CA LEU A 182 16.72 -6.32 29.31
C LEU A 182 15.93 -6.00 28.07
N VAL A 183 16.27 -4.90 27.38
CA VAL A 183 15.50 -4.34 26.26
C VAL A 183 16.32 -4.42 24.97
N ALA A 184 15.69 -4.92 23.90
CA ALA A 184 16.26 -4.96 22.57
C ALA A 184 16.65 -3.54 22.12
N SER A 185 17.83 -3.43 21.52
CA SER A 185 18.37 -2.17 20.98
C SER A 185 18.54 -2.28 19.46
N PRO A 186 18.72 -1.16 18.73
CA PRO A 186 19.00 -1.21 17.30
C PRO A 186 20.21 -2.12 16.98
N GLU A 187 21.28 -2.02 17.76
CA GLU A 187 22.46 -2.90 17.62
C GLU A 187 22.10 -4.40 17.75
N TYR A 188 21.21 -4.75 18.68
CA TYR A 188 20.72 -6.13 18.88
C TYR A 188 19.95 -6.65 17.68
N HIS A 189 19.02 -5.84 17.16
CA HIS A 189 18.17 -6.26 16.05
C HIS A 189 18.90 -6.23 14.71
N HIS A 190 19.88 -5.34 14.55
CA HIS A 190 20.74 -5.34 13.37
C HIS A 190 21.60 -6.61 13.30
N TRP A 191 22.07 -7.14 14.44
CA TRP A 191 22.73 -8.45 14.47
C TRP A 191 21.80 -9.58 14.07
N HIS A 192 20.52 -9.52 14.41
CA HIS A 192 19.53 -10.49 13.94
C HIS A 192 19.40 -10.51 12.40
N HIS A 193 19.44 -9.32 11.78
CA HIS A 193 19.38 -9.15 10.32
C HIS A 193 20.73 -9.35 9.60
N ALA A 194 21.81 -9.60 10.33
CA ALA A 194 23.14 -9.69 9.74
C ALA A 194 23.28 -10.94 8.88
N ASN A 195 23.76 -10.76 7.64
CA ASN A 195 24.12 -11.87 6.77
C ASN A 195 25.55 -12.36 7.08
N GLU A 196 25.77 -12.75 8.35
CA GLU A 196 27.05 -13.24 8.84
C GLU A 196 26.83 -14.53 9.63
N ARG A 197 27.64 -15.55 9.37
CA ARG A 197 27.41 -16.92 9.86
C ARG A 197 27.34 -17.05 11.38
N ASP A 198 28.05 -16.18 12.10
CA ASP A 198 28.04 -16.13 13.56
C ASP A 198 26.74 -15.52 14.14
N ALA A 199 26.00 -14.78 13.32
CA ALA A 199 24.78 -14.08 13.69
C ALA A 199 23.48 -14.82 13.31
N TYR A 200 23.57 -15.90 12.53
CA TYR A 200 22.40 -16.70 12.14
C TYR A 200 21.70 -17.34 13.35
N ASP A 201 20.37 -17.35 13.31
CA ASP A 201 19.50 -17.94 14.34
C ASP A 201 19.75 -17.34 15.76
N ARG A 202 19.90 -16.01 15.83
CA ARG A 202 20.12 -15.25 17.07
C ARG A 202 19.13 -14.12 17.22
N ASN A 203 18.96 -13.63 18.45
CA ASN A 203 18.26 -12.39 18.78
C ASN A 203 16.78 -12.33 18.29
N PHE A 204 15.92 -13.23 18.75
CA PHE A 204 14.55 -13.37 18.22
C PHE A 204 13.49 -12.49 18.90
N ALA A 205 13.70 -12.05 20.15
CA ALA A 205 12.71 -11.23 20.86
C ALA A 205 12.53 -9.87 20.18
N ALA A 206 11.28 -9.38 20.13
CA ALA A 206 10.96 -8.09 19.51
C ALA A 206 11.19 -6.91 20.46
N GLN A 207 11.09 -7.09 21.78
CA GLN A 207 11.22 -5.97 22.73
C GLN A 207 12.19 -6.25 23.88
N LEU A 208 12.20 -7.47 24.38
CA LEU A 208 12.84 -7.88 25.62
C LEU A 208 13.97 -8.88 25.34
N SER A 209 15.15 -8.36 25.03
CA SER A 209 16.37 -9.14 24.83
C SER A 209 16.71 -10.13 25.97
N ILE A 210 16.16 -9.93 27.18
CA ILE A 210 16.29 -10.88 28.29
C ILE A 210 15.76 -12.28 27.93
N ILE A 211 14.75 -12.37 27.06
CA ILE A 211 14.22 -13.66 26.59
C ILE A 211 15.32 -14.43 25.86
N ASP A 212 16.08 -13.76 24.99
CA ASP A 212 17.23 -14.33 24.29
C ASP A 212 18.44 -14.59 25.19
N VAL A 213 18.60 -13.83 26.28
CA VAL A 213 19.59 -14.14 27.33
C VAL A 213 19.25 -15.47 28.00
N ILE A 214 18.00 -15.62 28.45
CA ILE A 214 17.51 -16.83 29.13
C ILE A 214 17.56 -18.03 28.19
N ALA A 215 17.16 -17.85 26.94
CA ALA A 215 17.16 -18.91 25.92
C ALA A 215 18.54 -19.17 25.29
N ARG A 216 19.57 -18.40 25.68
CA ARG A 216 20.95 -18.49 25.16
C ARG A 216 21.06 -18.29 23.64
N THR A 217 20.16 -17.48 23.10
CA THR A 217 20.11 -17.09 21.68
C THR A 217 20.60 -15.67 21.45
N MET A 218 20.94 -14.92 22.50
CA MET A 218 21.51 -13.58 22.36
C MET A 218 22.91 -13.60 21.73
N PHE A 219 23.14 -12.75 20.73
CA PHE A 219 24.43 -12.52 20.08
C PHE A 219 24.69 -11.02 19.90
N MET A 220 25.72 -10.53 20.61
CA MET A 220 26.11 -9.12 20.63
C MET A 220 27.63 -8.99 20.77
N PRO A 221 28.42 -9.19 19.70
CA PRO A 221 29.86 -9.13 19.76
C PRO A 221 30.35 -7.73 20.15
N VAL A 222 31.43 -7.67 20.93
CA VAL A 222 31.98 -6.41 21.46
C VAL A 222 32.65 -5.61 20.34
N ARG A 223 32.31 -4.32 20.24
CA ARG A 223 32.96 -3.34 19.33
C ARG A 223 32.92 -3.72 17.85
N ARG A 224 31.92 -4.51 17.43
CA ARG A 224 31.69 -4.87 16.03
C ARG A 224 30.25 -4.52 15.67
N ALA A 225 30.07 -3.93 14.48
CA ALA A 225 28.76 -3.79 13.85
C ALA A 225 28.65 -4.81 12.70
N PRO A 226 27.42 -5.17 12.28
CA PRO A 226 27.22 -5.99 11.09
C PRO A 226 27.87 -5.37 9.86
N LYS A 227 28.54 -6.20 9.06
CA LYS A 227 29.18 -5.80 7.79
C LYS A 227 28.21 -5.84 6.62
N SER A 228 27.21 -6.71 6.69
CA SER A 228 26.22 -6.90 5.63
C SER A 228 24.90 -7.37 6.21
N TYR A 229 23.80 -6.90 5.63
CA TYR A 229 22.45 -7.40 5.88
C TYR A 229 21.94 -8.16 4.66
N GLY A 230 20.75 -8.75 4.76
CA GLY A 230 20.14 -9.49 3.67
C GLY A 230 20.16 -11.00 3.89
N VAL A 231 19.79 -11.74 2.85
CA VAL A 231 19.91 -13.20 2.78
C VAL A 231 20.64 -13.60 1.51
N ASN A 232 21.23 -14.79 1.48
CA ASN A 232 21.87 -15.33 0.28
C ASN A 232 20.85 -15.82 -0.76
N GLU A 233 19.58 -15.93 -0.39
CA GLU A 233 18.49 -16.28 -1.31
C GLU A 233 18.16 -15.11 -2.24
N ASP A 234 17.93 -15.39 -3.52
CA ASP A 234 17.52 -14.38 -4.51
C ASP A 234 16.03 -14.04 -4.34
N ILE A 235 15.75 -13.14 -3.38
CA ILE A 235 14.41 -12.64 -3.11
C ILE A 235 14.08 -11.54 -4.13
N PRO A 236 12.93 -11.63 -4.85
CA PRO A 236 12.53 -10.60 -5.79
C PRO A 236 12.40 -9.22 -5.14
N ARG A 237 12.58 -8.16 -5.93
CA ARG A 237 12.60 -6.77 -5.43
C ARG A 237 11.22 -6.11 -5.28
N SER A 238 10.21 -6.62 -6.00
CA SER A 238 8.89 -5.99 -6.05
C SER A 238 7.87 -6.71 -5.19
N TYR A 239 7.01 -5.93 -4.55
CA TYR A 239 6.00 -6.39 -3.60
C TYR A 239 5.15 -7.56 -4.13
N PRO A 240 4.55 -7.51 -5.34
CA PRO A 240 3.76 -8.64 -5.84
C PRO A 240 4.58 -9.92 -6.02
N MET A 241 5.86 -9.78 -6.40
CA MET A 241 6.74 -10.93 -6.57
C MET A 241 7.20 -11.49 -5.23
N GLN A 242 7.44 -10.64 -4.24
CA GLN A 242 7.74 -11.05 -2.86
C GLN A 242 6.56 -11.77 -2.21
N LEU A 243 5.30 -11.43 -2.54
CA LEU A 243 4.12 -12.17 -2.08
C LEU A 243 4.00 -13.57 -2.69
N ILE A 244 4.43 -13.75 -3.93
CA ILE A 244 4.30 -15.03 -4.65
C ILE A 244 5.51 -15.93 -4.42
N HIS A 245 6.68 -15.34 -4.14
CA HIS A 245 7.96 -16.04 -4.04
C HIS A 245 7.95 -17.23 -3.07
N PRO A 246 7.44 -17.11 -1.83
CA PRO A 246 7.45 -18.23 -0.88
C PRO A 246 6.69 -19.45 -1.40
N PHE A 247 5.55 -19.23 -2.07
CA PHE A 247 4.73 -20.30 -2.64
C PHE A 247 5.40 -21.01 -3.81
N ARG A 248 6.07 -20.26 -4.69
CA ARG A 248 6.83 -20.85 -5.82
C ARG A 248 8.02 -21.67 -5.32
N SER A 249 8.74 -21.13 -4.33
CA SER A 249 9.85 -21.81 -3.69
C SER A 249 9.39 -23.08 -2.97
N LEU A 250 8.21 -23.08 -2.33
CA LEU A 250 7.63 -24.29 -1.73
C LEU A 250 7.34 -25.37 -2.77
N VAL A 251 6.70 -24.99 -3.88
CA VAL A 251 6.38 -25.94 -4.97
C VAL A 251 7.65 -26.51 -5.61
N SER A 252 8.70 -25.70 -5.84
CA SER A 252 9.96 -26.20 -6.40
C SER A 252 10.71 -27.13 -5.44
N SER A 253 10.67 -26.87 -4.13
CA SER A 253 11.26 -27.78 -3.12
C SER A 253 10.52 -29.11 -3.02
N TRP A 254 9.23 -29.16 -3.37
CA TRP A 254 8.45 -30.40 -3.43
C TRP A 254 8.61 -31.14 -4.77
N ALA A 255 9.13 -30.46 -5.79
CA ALA A 255 9.23 -30.96 -7.16
C ALA A 255 10.62 -31.54 -7.54
N LEU A 256 11.50 -31.88 -6.57
CA LEU A 256 12.85 -32.36 -6.90
C LEU A 256 13.18 -33.75 -6.32
N THR A 257 12.83 -34.77 -7.10
CA THR A 257 13.75 -35.85 -7.52
C THR A 257 14.26 -35.62 -8.95
N ALA A 258 14.55 -34.37 -9.34
CA ALA A 258 15.18 -34.08 -10.63
C ALA A 258 16.46 -33.25 -10.40
N PRO A 259 17.53 -33.47 -11.19
CA PRO A 259 18.79 -32.74 -11.03
C PRO A 259 18.63 -31.28 -11.48
N PRO A 260 19.46 -30.36 -10.96
CA PRO A 260 19.37 -28.95 -11.30
C PRO A 260 19.91 -28.71 -12.71
N THR A 261 19.02 -28.44 -13.66
CA THR A 261 19.40 -27.74 -14.88
C THR A 261 19.68 -26.29 -14.51
N ARG A 262 20.92 -25.83 -14.75
CA ARG A 262 21.22 -24.39 -14.81
C ARG A 262 20.31 -23.79 -15.88
N LEU A 263 19.26 -23.11 -15.46
CA LEU A 263 18.56 -22.19 -16.32
C LEU A 263 19.37 -20.89 -16.33
N GLU A 264 20.18 -20.73 -17.37
CA GLU A 264 20.56 -19.39 -17.82
C GLU A 264 19.27 -18.59 -17.97
N THR A 265 19.13 -17.52 -17.19
CA THR A 265 18.02 -16.59 -17.33
C THR A 265 18.18 -15.88 -18.67
N PRO A 266 17.27 -16.09 -19.64
CA PRO A 266 17.25 -15.25 -20.82
C PRO A 266 16.81 -13.88 -20.36
N MET A 267 17.53 -12.82 -20.75
CA MET A 267 17.02 -11.46 -20.60
C MET A 267 15.61 -11.41 -21.21
N PRO A 268 14.59 -10.94 -20.46
CA PRO A 268 13.25 -10.89 -20.99
C PRO A 268 13.23 -9.87 -22.13
N THR A 269 12.98 -10.34 -23.35
CA THR A 269 12.77 -9.47 -24.50
C THR A 269 11.63 -8.48 -24.18
N ALA A 270 11.73 -7.24 -24.68
CA ALA A 270 10.82 -6.13 -24.35
C ALA A 270 9.31 -6.45 -24.57
N ALA A 271 8.99 -7.45 -25.40
CA ALA A 271 7.63 -7.94 -25.58
C ALA A 271 7.07 -8.72 -24.36
N LYS A 272 7.93 -9.45 -23.64
CA LYS A 272 7.55 -10.29 -22.49
C LYS A 272 7.39 -9.48 -21.18
N THR A 273 8.15 -8.39 -21.05
CA THR A 273 7.99 -7.42 -19.94
C THR A 273 6.69 -6.62 -20.07
N ARG A 274 6.39 -6.10 -21.27
CA ARG A 274 5.15 -5.36 -21.58
C ARG A 274 3.87 -6.17 -21.30
N THR A 275 3.88 -7.48 -21.58
CA THR A 275 2.74 -8.37 -21.32
C THR A 275 2.53 -8.69 -19.84
N THR A 276 3.60 -8.67 -19.04
CA THR A 276 3.53 -8.89 -17.58
C THR A 276 3.06 -7.64 -16.86
N GLU A 277 3.55 -6.46 -17.26
CA GLU A 277 3.09 -5.16 -16.75
C GLU A 277 1.59 -4.93 -17.03
N ASP A 278 1.11 -5.27 -18.23
CA ASP A 278 -0.32 -5.15 -18.56
C ASP A 278 -1.20 -6.03 -17.65
N LYS A 279 -0.76 -7.26 -17.35
CA LYS A 279 -1.47 -8.18 -16.45
C LYS A 279 -1.47 -7.69 -15.00
N LEU A 280 -0.32 -7.20 -14.49
CA LEU A 280 -0.22 -6.64 -13.15
C LEU A 280 -1.06 -5.36 -13.00
N GLY A 281 -1.03 -4.48 -14.00
CA GLY A 281 -1.87 -3.28 -14.02
C GLY A 281 -3.37 -3.61 -14.03
N LYS A 282 -3.79 -4.62 -14.80
CA LYS A 282 -5.18 -5.13 -14.75
C LYS A 282 -5.54 -5.63 -13.37
N LEU A 283 -4.70 -6.46 -12.76
CA LEU A 283 -4.96 -7.01 -11.43
C LEU A 283 -5.09 -5.90 -10.38
N ALA A 284 -4.19 -4.91 -10.39
CA ALA A 284 -4.24 -3.78 -9.48
C ALA A 284 -5.53 -2.96 -9.64
N MET A 285 -5.92 -2.67 -10.89
CA MET A 285 -7.18 -1.98 -11.18
C MET A 285 -8.39 -2.79 -10.70
N LEU A 286 -8.43 -4.10 -10.93
CA LEU A 286 -9.51 -4.96 -10.48
C LEU A 286 -9.66 -4.97 -8.96
N ILE A 287 -8.55 -5.01 -8.22
CA ILE A 287 -8.56 -4.97 -6.76
C ILE A 287 -9.08 -3.61 -6.26
N ILE A 288 -8.51 -2.51 -6.75
CA ILE A 288 -8.82 -1.17 -6.25
C ILE A 288 -10.24 -0.74 -6.62
N PHE A 289 -10.61 -0.83 -7.90
CA PHE A 289 -11.97 -0.48 -8.33
C PHE A 289 -13.01 -1.51 -7.87
N GLY A 290 -12.60 -2.76 -7.63
CA GLY A 290 -13.43 -3.77 -6.99
C GLY A 290 -13.78 -3.40 -5.56
N TYR A 291 -12.81 -2.91 -4.78
CA TYR A 291 -13.05 -2.36 -3.43
C TYR A 291 -14.01 -1.16 -3.47
N PHE A 292 -13.80 -0.20 -4.37
CA PHE A 292 -14.73 0.93 -4.51
C PHE A 292 -16.13 0.48 -4.96
N GLY A 293 -16.22 -0.53 -5.82
CA GLY A 293 -17.49 -1.14 -6.22
C GLY A 293 -18.21 -1.79 -5.04
N TYR A 294 -17.50 -2.54 -4.20
CA TYR A 294 -18.02 -3.07 -2.94
C TYR A 294 -18.52 -1.95 -2.01
N LYS A 295 -17.77 -0.84 -1.89
CA LYS A 295 -18.21 0.32 -1.11
C LYS A 295 -19.52 0.90 -1.64
N GLN A 296 -19.72 0.98 -2.96
CA GLN A 296 -21.00 1.42 -3.52
C GLN A 296 -22.16 0.47 -3.18
N ILE A 297 -21.92 -0.85 -3.18
CA ILE A 297 -22.93 -1.84 -2.76
C ILE A 297 -23.31 -1.61 -1.29
N THR A 298 -22.33 -1.44 -0.39
CA THR A 298 -22.62 -1.15 1.02
C THR A 298 -23.35 0.17 1.21
N ALA A 299 -23.02 1.20 0.42
CA ALA A 299 -23.70 2.49 0.44
C ALA A 299 -25.15 2.34 -0.02
N LEU A 300 -25.41 1.55 -1.07
CA LEU A 300 -26.74 1.29 -1.58
C LEU A 300 -27.61 0.57 -0.54
N ILE A 301 -27.08 -0.47 0.12
CA ILE A 301 -27.77 -1.18 1.21
C ILE A 301 -28.12 -0.20 2.34
N SER A 302 -27.16 0.63 2.75
CA SER A 302 -27.36 1.64 3.78
C SER A 302 -28.43 2.67 3.40
N LEU A 303 -28.42 3.16 2.15
CA LEU A 303 -29.43 4.09 1.66
C LEU A 303 -30.82 3.48 1.68
N VAL A 304 -30.98 2.24 1.21
CA VAL A 304 -32.29 1.55 1.21
C VAL A 304 -32.78 1.32 2.63
N ALA A 305 -31.91 0.87 3.54
CA ALA A 305 -32.26 0.61 4.93
C ALA A 305 -32.65 1.86 5.72
N ASN A 306 -32.16 3.04 5.32
CA ASN A 306 -32.37 4.31 6.03
C ASN A 306 -33.17 5.32 5.20
N ARG A 307 -34.04 4.85 4.29
CA ARG A 307 -34.73 5.68 3.30
C ARG A 307 -35.42 6.91 3.91
N ASP A 308 -36.15 6.72 4.99
CA ASP A 308 -36.98 7.77 5.60
C ASP A 308 -36.17 8.79 6.40
N LEU A 309 -34.89 8.50 6.67
CA LEU A 309 -33.98 9.36 7.45
C LEU A 309 -33.10 10.26 6.56
N ILE A 310 -33.15 10.10 5.23
CA ILE A 310 -32.22 10.74 4.30
C ILE A 310 -32.97 11.79 3.48
N PRO A 311 -32.71 13.10 3.72
CA PRO A 311 -33.24 14.16 2.89
C PRO A 311 -32.85 13.96 1.43
N LEU A 312 -33.82 14.14 0.52
CA LEU A 312 -33.62 13.93 -0.93
C LEU A 312 -33.00 12.57 -1.27
N TRP A 313 -33.46 11.52 -0.58
CA TRP A 313 -33.04 10.14 -0.79
C TRP A 313 -32.91 9.74 -2.26
N GLY A 314 -33.84 10.18 -3.13
CA GLY A 314 -33.79 9.90 -4.57
C GLY A 314 -32.52 10.40 -5.26
N LEU A 315 -32.01 11.58 -4.88
CA LEU A 315 -30.77 12.13 -5.40
C LEU A 315 -29.55 11.33 -4.91
N ALA A 316 -29.52 10.99 -3.62
CA ALA A 316 -28.45 10.17 -3.04
C ALA A 316 -28.42 8.76 -3.67
N PHE A 317 -29.60 8.15 -3.83
CA PHE A 317 -29.77 6.86 -4.48
C PHE A 317 -29.29 6.89 -5.93
N PHE A 318 -29.72 7.89 -6.71
CA PHE A 318 -29.25 8.08 -8.08
C PHE A 318 -27.73 8.23 -8.14
N SER A 319 -27.15 9.05 -7.27
CA SER A 319 -25.70 9.28 -7.22
C SER A 319 -24.91 7.99 -6.95
N VAL A 320 -25.37 7.16 -6.00
CA VAL A 320 -24.74 5.86 -5.69
C VAL A 320 -24.87 4.86 -6.86
N ILE A 321 -26.05 4.80 -7.50
CA ILE A 321 -26.25 3.94 -8.67
C ILE A 321 -25.39 4.38 -9.87
N ALA A 322 -25.28 5.69 -10.11
CA ALA A 322 -24.41 6.23 -11.14
C ALA A 322 -22.93 5.89 -10.84
N GLY A 323 -22.50 6.08 -9.59
CA GLY A 323 -21.15 5.70 -9.14
C GLY A 323 -20.86 4.21 -9.32
N ALA A 324 -21.80 3.34 -8.93
CA ALA A 324 -21.69 1.89 -9.13
C ALA A 324 -21.61 1.53 -10.63
N THR A 325 -22.41 2.18 -11.48
CA THR A 325 -22.40 1.97 -12.93
C THR A 325 -21.06 2.38 -13.55
N PHE A 326 -20.54 3.54 -13.15
CA PHE A 326 -19.23 4.03 -13.60
C PHE A 326 -18.10 3.07 -13.24
N LEU A 327 -18.05 2.61 -11.98
CA LEU A 327 -17.06 1.65 -11.52
C LEU A 327 -17.21 0.27 -12.21
N GLY A 328 -18.45 -0.18 -12.42
CA GLY A 328 -18.74 -1.39 -13.17
C GLY A 328 -18.21 -1.34 -14.60
N LEU A 329 -18.36 -0.19 -15.28
CA LEU A 329 -17.79 0.02 -16.61
C LEU A 329 -16.26 0.05 -16.60
N ILE A 330 -15.64 0.67 -15.59
CA ILE A 330 -14.17 0.64 -15.43
C ILE A 330 -13.68 -0.80 -15.31
N LEU A 331 -14.32 -1.61 -14.45
CA LEU A 331 -13.97 -3.01 -14.26
C LEU A 331 -14.17 -3.81 -15.56
N TYR A 332 -15.34 -3.66 -16.20
CA TYR A 332 -15.66 -4.32 -17.46
C TYR A 332 -14.65 -4.00 -18.57
N TYR A 333 -14.32 -2.72 -18.79
CA TYR A 333 -13.35 -2.34 -19.80
C TYR A 333 -11.92 -2.70 -19.42
N THR A 334 -11.58 -2.77 -18.13
CA THR A 334 -10.26 -3.28 -17.70
C THR A 334 -10.07 -4.74 -18.11
N ILE A 335 -11.11 -5.56 -17.94
CA ILE A 335 -11.11 -6.98 -18.32
C ILE A 335 -11.11 -7.14 -19.84
N THR A 336 -11.93 -6.36 -20.54
CA THR A 336 -12.18 -6.52 -21.97
C THR A 336 -11.29 -5.67 -22.88
N ARG A 337 -10.40 -4.81 -22.34
CA ARG A 337 -9.61 -3.86 -23.15
C ARG A 337 -8.78 -4.52 -24.26
N LEU A 338 -8.61 -3.79 -25.36
CA LEU A 338 -7.76 -4.19 -26.48
C LEU A 338 -6.28 -4.21 -26.07
N PRO A 339 -5.43 -5.00 -26.75
CA PRO A 339 -3.99 -4.92 -26.56
C PRO A 339 -3.46 -3.51 -26.92
N PRO A 340 -2.50 -2.95 -26.17
CA PRO A 340 -1.91 -1.65 -26.47
C PRO A 340 -1.11 -1.70 -27.78
N ARG A 341 -1.23 -0.64 -28.61
CA ARG A 341 -0.38 -0.42 -29.80
C ARG A 341 0.94 0.23 -29.42
N ASP A 342 0.89 1.21 -28.54
CA ASP A 342 2.06 1.90 -28.01
C ASP A 342 1.84 2.41 -26.57
N SER A 343 2.92 2.78 -25.89
CA SER A 343 2.94 3.24 -24.49
C SER A 343 4.10 4.17 -24.21
N THR A 344 3.94 5.15 -23.33
CA THR A 344 5.07 5.99 -22.89
C THR A 344 6.16 5.17 -22.20
N ALA A 345 7.42 5.34 -22.61
CA ALA A 345 8.58 4.84 -21.88
C ALA A 345 8.84 5.65 -20.59
N GLY A 346 9.52 5.04 -19.62
CA GLY A 346 9.93 5.70 -18.38
C GLY A 346 8.94 5.63 -17.20
N ILE A 347 9.44 5.89 -15.99
CA ILE A 347 8.68 5.75 -14.74
C ILE A 347 7.69 6.91 -14.51
N MET A 348 8.03 8.12 -14.97
CA MET A 348 7.26 9.33 -14.68
C MET A 348 5.81 9.29 -15.19
N PRO A 349 5.50 8.89 -16.44
CA PRO A 349 4.12 8.77 -16.90
C PRO A 349 3.31 7.76 -16.08
N ARG A 350 3.95 6.69 -15.59
CA ARG A 350 3.32 5.67 -14.74
C ARG A 350 2.96 6.25 -13.36
N VAL A 351 3.90 6.97 -12.74
CA VAL A 351 3.70 7.64 -11.45
C VAL A 351 2.60 8.70 -11.57
N VAL A 352 2.66 9.55 -12.59
CA VAL A 352 1.64 10.58 -12.83
C VAL A 352 0.25 9.97 -13.01
N ALA A 353 0.13 8.87 -13.77
CA ALA A 353 -1.15 8.19 -13.97
C ALA A 353 -1.72 7.57 -12.69
N VAL A 354 -0.89 6.84 -11.93
CA VAL A 354 -1.33 6.19 -10.68
C VAL A 354 -1.63 7.22 -9.60
N VAL A 355 -0.70 8.15 -9.34
CA VAL A 355 -0.88 9.20 -8.33
C VAL A 355 -2.05 10.09 -8.72
N GLY A 356 -2.15 10.53 -9.97
CA GLY A 356 -3.27 11.34 -10.45
C GLY A 356 -4.62 10.65 -10.30
N THR A 357 -4.69 9.32 -10.42
CA THR A 357 -5.94 8.58 -10.21
C THR A 357 -6.34 8.51 -8.73
N PHE A 358 -5.38 8.35 -7.83
CA PHE A 358 -5.67 8.00 -6.44
C PHE A 358 -5.38 9.10 -5.41
N ILE A 359 -4.76 10.22 -5.80
CA ILE A 359 -4.40 11.29 -4.86
C ILE A 359 -5.62 11.86 -4.13
N MET A 360 -6.80 11.90 -4.78
CA MET A 360 -8.06 12.30 -4.16
C MET A 360 -8.52 11.36 -3.03
N SER A 361 -8.01 10.14 -2.95
CA SER A 361 -8.27 9.23 -1.82
C SER A 361 -7.61 9.70 -0.53
N LEU A 362 -6.62 10.62 -0.60
CA LEU A 362 -6.03 11.26 0.58
C LEU A 362 -7.01 12.24 1.27
N LEU A 363 -8.18 12.52 0.69
CA LEU A 363 -9.23 13.27 1.39
C LEU A 363 -9.70 12.61 2.69
N ILE A 364 -9.51 11.30 2.83
CA ILE A 364 -9.79 10.58 4.08
C ILE A 364 -8.96 11.09 5.28
N VAL A 365 -7.83 11.74 5.00
CA VAL A 365 -6.93 12.31 6.01
C VAL A 365 -7.46 13.64 6.55
N PHE A 366 -8.23 14.37 5.74
CA PHE A 366 -8.83 15.62 6.16
C PHE A 366 -10.21 15.34 6.74
N PRO A 367 -10.48 15.64 8.02
CA PRO A 367 -11.82 15.49 8.57
C PRO A 367 -12.77 16.41 7.79
N PRO A 368 -13.90 15.89 7.26
CA PRO A 368 -14.85 16.71 6.51
C PRO A 368 -15.47 17.76 7.43
N GLN A 369 -15.64 18.97 6.92
CA GLN A 369 -16.32 20.02 7.68
C GLN A 369 -17.83 19.87 7.57
N ALA A 370 -18.54 20.31 8.61
CA ALA A 370 -19.99 20.38 8.57
C ALA A 370 -20.42 21.44 7.54
N ILE A 371 -20.91 21.00 6.39
CA ILE A 371 -21.48 21.85 5.36
C ILE A 371 -23.02 21.92 5.49
N SER A 372 -23.62 22.99 4.98
CA SER A 372 -25.08 23.14 5.00
C SER A 372 -25.77 22.05 4.17
N ALA A 373 -27.07 21.85 4.37
CA ALA A 373 -27.84 20.87 3.61
C ALA A 373 -27.86 21.22 2.11
N GLU A 374 -27.98 22.51 1.79
CA GLU A 374 -27.96 23.06 0.43
C GLU A 374 -26.63 22.76 -0.25
N MET A 375 -25.50 22.96 0.44
CA MET A 375 -24.18 22.66 -0.11
C MET A 375 -23.97 21.16 -0.34
N ARG A 376 -24.53 20.28 0.51
CA ARG A 376 -24.50 18.83 0.25
C ARG A 376 -25.28 18.47 -1.01
N ILE A 377 -26.44 19.10 -1.21
CA ILE A 377 -27.28 18.89 -2.40
C ILE A 377 -26.54 19.34 -3.65
N ILE A 378 -25.97 20.56 -3.63
CA ILE A 378 -25.18 21.12 -4.74
C ILE A 378 -24.00 20.21 -5.07
N SER A 379 -23.21 19.82 -4.06
CA SER A 379 -22.11 18.87 -4.20
C SER A 379 -22.58 17.56 -4.86
N THR A 380 -23.65 16.96 -4.36
CA THR A 380 -24.16 15.67 -4.85
C THR A 380 -24.67 15.78 -6.29
N LEU A 381 -25.31 16.90 -6.67
CA LEU A 381 -25.70 17.18 -8.05
C LEU A 381 -24.48 17.29 -8.97
N ILE A 382 -23.47 18.06 -8.58
CA ILE A 382 -22.23 18.23 -9.37
C ILE A 382 -21.53 16.89 -9.58
N ILE A 383 -21.39 16.08 -8.52
CA ILE A 383 -20.81 14.72 -8.58
C ILE A 383 -21.63 13.85 -9.53
N SER A 384 -22.96 13.90 -9.42
CA SER A 384 -23.85 13.07 -10.25
C SER A 384 -23.75 13.44 -11.72
N VAL A 385 -23.73 14.73 -12.06
CA VAL A 385 -23.53 15.20 -13.45
C VAL A 385 -22.17 14.77 -13.98
N GLY A 386 -21.09 15.00 -13.23
CA GLY A 386 -19.74 14.58 -13.61
C GLY A 386 -19.63 13.06 -13.81
N THR A 387 -20.30 12.27 -12.96
CA THR A 387 -20.33 10.80 -13.06
C THR A 387 -21.09 10.34 -14.31
N VAL A 388 -22.26 10.92 -14.60
CA VAL A 388 -23.04 10.60 -15.81
C VAL A 388 -22.24 10.95 -17.07
N MET A 389 -21.61 12.13 -17.12
CA MET A 389 -20.72 12.49 -18.22
C MET A 389 -19.56 11.51 -18.38
N SER A 390 -18.95 11.08 -17.26
CA SER A 390 -17.86 10.10 -17.26
C SER A 390 -18.32 8.74 -17.78
N ILE A 391 -19.53 8.28 -17.43
CA ILE A 391 -20.13 7.06 -17.99
C ILE A 391 -20.28 7.17 -19.51
N LEU A 392 -20.81 8.27 -20.02
CA LEU A 392 -20.98 8.48 -21.46
C LEU A 392 -19.64 8.49 -22.19
N CYS A 393 -18.64 9.19 -21.64
CA CYS A 393 -17.27 9.24 -22.19
C CYS A 393 -16.61 7.85 -22.18
N LEU A 394 -16.79 7.10 -21.09
CA LEU A 394 -16.21 5.77 -20.92
C LEU A 394 -16.86 4.75 -21.87
N ARG A 395 -18.17 4.82 -22.09
CA ARG A 395 -18.87 4.01 -23.11
C ARG A 395 -18.35 4.31 -24.52
N GLN A 396 -18.07 5.57 -24.82
CA GLN A 396 -17.56 5.97 -26.12
C GLN A 396 -16.10 5.54 -26.34
N LEU A 397 -15.27 5.62 -25.29
CA LEU A 397 -13.89 5.14 -25.33
C LEU A 397 -13.84 3.60 -25.44
N GLY A 398 -14.76 2.94 -24.74
CA GLY A 398 -14.98 1.50 -24.78
C GLY A 398 -13.74 0.70 -24.39
N ARG A 399 -13.45 -0.34 -25.16
CA ARG A 399 -12.28 -1.23 -24.97
C ARG A 399 -10.92 -0.53 -25.18
N SER A 400 -10.91 0.76 -25.50
CA SER A 400 -9.69 1.57 -25.61
C SER A 400 -9.24 2.15 -24.26
N PHE A 401 -10.10 2.11 -23.23
CA PHE A 401 -9.84 2.69 -21.91
C PHE A 401 -8.62 2.08 -21.21
N SER A 402 -7.82 2.95 -20.60
CA SER A 402 -6.72 2.61 -19.72
C SER A 402 -6.39 3.80 -18.82
N ILE A 403 -5.89 3.51 -17.61
CA ILE A 403 -5.33 4.54 -16.74
C ILE A 403 -3.95 4.99 -17.23
N MET A 404 -3.20 4.05 -17.79
CA MET A 404 -1.86 4.28 -18.32
C MET A 404 -1.94 4.93 -19.70
N ALA A 405 -1.03 5.87 -19.96
CA ALA A 405 -0.85 6.51 -21.25
C ALA A 405 -0.43 5.46 -22.31
N THR A 406 -1.43 4.93 -23.01
CA THR A 406 -1.31 3.85 -23.97
C THR A 406 -2.27 4.10 -25.11
N SER A 407 -1.82 3.92 -26.35
CA SER A 407 -2.67 4.05 -27.53
C SER A 407 -3.26 2.67 -27.90
N ARG A 408 -4.53 2.67 -28.31
CA ARG A 408 -5.23 1.47 -28.82
C ARG A 408 -5.99 1.79 -30.09
N ALA A 409 -6.81 2.83 -30.00
CA ALA A 409 -7.56 3.40 -31.11
C ALA A 409 -7.66 4.91 -30.91
N LEU A 410 -7.65 5.66 -32.01
CA LEU A 410 -7.92 7.09 -31.98
C LEU A 410 -9.44 7.33 -32.00
N LYS A 411 -9.93 8.21 -31.13
CA LYS A 411 -11.34 8.62 -31.05
C LYS A 411 -11.44 10.12 -31.32
N THR A 412 -12.22 10.49 -32.32
CA THR A 412 -12.38 11.90 -32.77
C THR A 412 -13.84 12.35 -32.91
N GLN A 413 -14.80 11.44 -32.68
CA GLN A 413 -16.23 11.71 -32.83
C GLN A 413 -16.91 11.92 -31.46
N GLY A 414 -18.14 12.44 -31.44
CA GLY A 414 -18.96 12.61 -30.23
C GLY A 414 -18.32 13.51 -29.18
N ALA A 415 -18.15 13.06 -27.93
CA ALA A 415 -17.53 13.91 -26.90
C ALA A 415 -16.09 14.32 -27.27
N TYR A 416 -15.39 13.46 -28.02
CA TYR A 416 -14.04 13.71 -28.52
C TYR A 416 -14.00 14.75 -29.66
N SER A 417 -15.11 15.10 -30.31
CA SER A 417 -15.12 16.23 -31.26
C SER A 417 -15.27 17.58 -30.57
N ILE A 418 -15.59 17.60 -29.28
CA ILE A 418 -15.77 18.83 -28.48
C ILE A 418 -14.47 19.18 -27.75
N VAL A 419 -13.90 18.21 -27.06
CA VAL A 419 -12.60 18.31 -26.37
C VAL A 419 -11.84 17.00 -26.53
N ARG A 420 -10.50 17.04 -26.50
CA ARG A 420 -9.67 15.84 -26.74
C ARG A 420 -9.70 14.84 -25.60
N HIS A 421 -9.90 15.32 -24.37
CA HIS A 421 -9.94 14.51 -23.15
C HIS A 421 -11.27 14.70 -22.39
N PRO A 422 -12.41 14.29 -22.97
CA PRO A 422 -13.73 14.58 -22.39
C PRO A 422 -13.99 13.85 -21.07
N LEU A 423 -13.38 12.67 -20.87
CA LEU A 423 -13.42 11.97 -19.58
C LEU A 423 -12.74 12.78 -18.48
N TYR A 424 -11.60 13.42 -18.77
CA TYR A 424 -10.89 14.24 -17.80
C TYR A 424 -11.66 15.53 -17.47
N ALA A 425 -12.31 16.13 -18.46
CA ALA A 425 -13.22 17.25 -18.21
C ALA A 425 -14.39 16.86 -17.28
N ALA A 426 -14.97 15.66 -17.49
CA ALA A 426 -16.02 15.14 -16.62
C ALA A 426 -15.53 14.82 -15.20
N GLU A 427 -14.31 14.27 -15.07
CA GLU A 427 -13.65 14.05 -13.78
C GLU A 427 -13.38 15.36 -13.03
N VAL A 428 -12.97 16.43 -13.72
CA VAL A 428 -12.79 17.76 -13.10
C VAL A 428 -14.09 18.22 -12.45
N LEU A 429 -15.22 18.09 -13.15
CA LEU A 429 -16.52 18.44 -12.59
C LEU A 429 -16.85 17.59 -11.36
N MET A 430 -16.61 16.29 -11.42
CA MET A 430 -16.81 15.40 -10.27
C MET A 430 -15.94 15.80 -9.07
N ILE A 431 -14.66 16.13 -9.29
CA ILE A 431 -13.74 16.56 -8.23
C ILE A 431 -14.15 17.90 -7.63
N VAL A 432 -14.64 18.86 -8.42
CA VAL A 432 -15.23 20.10 -7.89
C VAL A 432 -16.37 19.78 -6.92
N GLY A 433 -17.26 18.86 -7.29
CA GLY A 433 -18.33 18.41 -6.41
C GLY A 433 -17.78 17.78 -5.12
N VAL A 434 -16.79 16.89 -5.21
CA VAL A 434 -16.14 16.27 -4.04
C VAL A 434 -15.52 17.33 -3.11
N ILE A 435 -14.86 18.35 -3.66
CA ILE A 435 -14.24 19.43 -2.87
C ILE A 435 -15.30 20.24 -2.14
N VAL A 436 -16.38 20.64 -2.83
CA VAL A 436 -17.52 21.35 -2.22
C VAL A 436 -18.16 20.51 -1.12
N GLY A 437 -18.33 19.20 -1.36
CA GLY A 437 -18.91 18.27 -0.39
C GLY A 437 -18.03 18.00 0.84
N HIS A 438 -16.71 18.14 0.70
CA HIS A 438 -15.76 17.97 1.79
C HIS A 438 -15.62 19.24 2.64
N GLY A 439 -15.65 20.41 2.01
CA GLY A 439 -15.71 21.72 2.67
C GLY A 439 -14.40 22.18 3.32
N THR A 440 -13.27 21.53 3.03
CA THR A 440 -11.97 21.90 3.63
C THR A 440 -11.02 22.59 2.66
N VAL A 441 -10.14 23.44 3.20
CA VAL A 441 -9.00 24.01 2.45
C VAL A 441 -8.03 22.91 1.98
N GLY A 442 -7.88 21.83 2.76
CA GLY A 442 -7.11 20.65 2.38
C GLY A 442 -7.63 20.01 1.09
N ALA A 443 -8.96 19.91 0.95
CA ALA A 443 -9.57 19.40 -0.28
C ALA A 443 -9.31 20.29 -1.49
N LEU A 444 -9.34 21.61 -1.33
CA LEU A 444 -8.97 22.56 -2.38
C LEU A 444 -7.50 22.40 -2.81
N GLY A 445 -6.58 22.33 -1.86
CA GLY A 445 -5.15 22.16 -2.14
C GLY A 445 -4.85 20.84 -2.85
N LEU A 446 -5.46 19.74 -2.38
CA LEU A 446 -5.33 18.43 -3.01
C LEU A 446 -5.95 18.43 -4.42
N GLY A 447 -7.10 19.09 -4.59
CA GLY A 447 -7.77 19.31 -5.87
C GLY A 447 -6.88 20.01 -6.89
N ALA A 448 -6.15 21.04 -6.46
CA ALA A 448 -5.20 21.74 -7.30
C ALA A 448 -4.04 20.83 -7.75
N ILE A 449 -3.46 20.05 -6.83
CA ILE A 449 -2.40 19.08 -7.18
C ILE A 449 -2.92 18.03 -8.16
N TRP A 450 -4.12 17.50 -7.91
CA TRP A 450 -4.78 16.55 -8.80
C TRP A 450 -4.99 17.15 -10.20
N LEU A 451 -5.44 18.40 -10.32
CA LEU A 451 -5.63 19.06 -11.60
C LEU A 451 -4.31 19.17 -12.39
N VAL A 452 -3.20 19.51 -11.71
CA VAL A 452 -1.87 19.54 -12.35
C VAL A 452 -1.49 18.14 -12.84
N LEU A 453 -1.67 17.10 -12.02
CA LEU A 453 -1.37 15.73 -12.41
C LEU A 453 -2.26 15.25 -13.57
N GLN A 454 -3.53 15.66 -13.59
CA GLN A 454 -4.49 15.33 -14.64
C GLN A 454 -4.10 15.96 -15.99
N VAL A 455 -3.65 17.22 -15.97
CA VAL A 455 -3.10 17.89 -17.15
C VAL A 455 -1.83 17.20 -17.64
N ARG A 456 -0.90 16.87 -16.74
CA ARG A 456 0.33 16.14 -17.10
C ARG A 456 0.03 14.77 -17.69
N ARG A 457 -0.97 14.07 -17.15
CA ARG A 457 -1.45 12.80 -17.67
C ARG A 457 -2.00 12.93 -19.09
N ALA A 458 -2.85 13.95 -19.33
CA ALA A 458 -3.36 14.25 -20.67
C ALA A 458 -2.21 14.50 -21.66
N GLN A 459 -1.21 15.31 -21.27
CA GLN A 459 -0.05 15.60 -22.12
C GLN A 459 0.78 14.35 -22.46
N HIS A 460 1.00 13.45 -21.49
CA HIS A 460 1.66 12.17 -21.74
C HIS A 460 0.87 11.29 -22.70
N GLU A 461 -0.46 11.27 -22.57
CA GLU A 461 -1.33 10.56 -23.51
C GLU A 461 -1.26 11.14 -24.92
N GLU A 462 -1.29 12.46 -25.06
CA GLU A 462 -1.14 13.08 -26.38
C GLU A 462 0.22 12.78 -27.01
N SER A 463 1.30 12.69 -26.21
CA SER A 463 2.61 12.29 -26.71
C SER A 463 2.59 10.89 -27.34
N VAL A 464 1.89 9.94 -26.73
CA VAL A 464 1.75 8.58 -27.30
C VAL A 464 0.86 8.62 -28.53
N LEU A 465 -0.23 9.40 -28.50
CA LEU A 465 -1.16 9.50 -29.63
C LEU A 465 -0.50 10.13 -30.86
N ARG A 466 0.31 11.18 -30.68
CA ARG A 466 1.13 11.81 -31.74
C ARG A 466 2.11 10.82 -32.37
N HIS A 467 2.76 10.00 -31.53
CA HIS A 467 3.68 8.98 -32.02
C HIS A 467 2.96 7.83 -32.74
N THR A 468 1.74 7.47 -32.30
CA THR A 468 1.00 6.32 -32.84
C THR A 468 0.17 6.65 -34.09
N PHE A 469 -0.42 7.84 -34.17
CA PHE A 469 -1.41 8.21 -35.18
C PHE A 469 -0.99 9.49 -35.92
N PRO A 470 -0.58 9.39 -37.20
CA PRO A 470 -0.18 10.55 -38.01
C PRO A 470 -1.26 11.65 -38.09
N GLU A 471 -2.54 11.25 -38.12
CA GLU A 471 -3.69 12.16 -38.18
C GLU A 471 -3.99 12.89 -36.85
N TYR A 472 -3.25 12.59 -35.77
CA TYR A 472 -3.52 13.17 -34.45
C TYR A 472 -3.23 14.68 -34.40
N GLU A 473 -2.20 15.16 -35.10
CA GLU A 473 -1.86 16.59 -35.08
C GLU A 473 -2.97 17.44 -35.71
N ASP A 474 -3.54 16.98 -36.84
CA ASP A 474 -4.67 17.65 -37.48
C ASP A 474 -5.90 17.67 -36.57
N TYR A 475 -6.13 16.59 -35.82
CA TYR A 475 -7.18 16.54 -34.81
C TYR A 475 -6.91 17.50 -33.65
N ALA A 476 -5.68 17.53 -33.14
CA ALA A 476 -5.25 18.40 -32.05
C ALA A 476 -5.33 19.89 -32.42
N ALA A 477 -5.06 20.21 -33.69
CA ALA A 477 -5.16 21.56 -34.22
C ALA A 477 -6.60 22.08 -34.30
N ARG A 478 -7.62 21.21 -34.32
CA ARG A 478 -9.05 21.61 -34.42
C ARG A 478 -9.78 21.57 -33.08
N VAL A 479 -9.52 20.56 -32.26
CA VAL A 479 -10.28 20.29 -31.03
C VAL A 479 -9.47 20.68 -29.80
N PRO A 480 -9.96 21.52 -28.87
CA PRO A 480 -9.22 21.93 -27.67
C PRO A 480 -9.03 20.79 -26.66
N MET A 481 -8.06 20.90 -25.74
CA MET A 481 -7.68 19.79 -24.85
C MET A 481 -8.77 19.38 -23.83
N LEU A 482 -9.24 20.33 -23.01
CA LEU A 482 -10.09 20.06 -21.84
C LEU A 482 -11.35 20.93 -21.77
N ILE A 483 -11.25 22.22 -22.14
CA ILE A 483 -12.35 23.19 -22.03
C ILE A 483 -12.76 23.62 -23.45
N PRO A 484 -14.04 23.49 -23.84
CA PRO A 484 -14.51 23.90 -25.15
C PRO A 484 -14.18 25.38 -25.43
N GLY A 485 -13.61 25.65 -26.61
CA GLY A 485 -13.23 27.01 -27.03
C GLY A 485 -12.00 27.62 -26.35
N LEU A 486 -11.35 26.93 -25.40
CA LEU A 486 -10.20 27.47 -24.66
C LEU A 486 -8.90 26.74 -25.04
N ARG A 487 -7.90 27.51 -25.50
CA ARG A 487 -6.54 27.03 -25.79
C ARG A 487 -5.52 27.80 -24.96
N LEU A 488 -5.03 27.19 -23.89
CA LEU A 488 -3.97 27.78 -23.07
C LEU A 488 -2.64 27.14 -23.41
N TRP A 489 -1.61 27.96 -23.62
CA TRP A 489 -0.29 27.51 -24.03
C TRP A 489 0.32 26.45 -23.09
N TRP A 490 0.07 26.54 -21.78
CA TRP A 490 0.57 25.59 -20.77
C TRP A 490 -0.25 24.30 -20.69
N LEU A 491 -1.51 24.32 -21.13
CA LEU A 491 -2.33 23.12 -21.30
C LEU A 491 -1.87 22.36 -22.54
N GLU A 492 -1.64 23.07 -23.65
CA GLU A 492 -1.34 22.49 -24.96
C GLU A 492 0.16 22.25 -25.22
N ALA A 493 1.04 22.62 -24.30
CA ALA A 493 2.48 22.44 -24.44
C ALA A 493 2.84 20.93 -24.57
N PRO A 494 3.50 20.51 -25.66
CA PRO A 494 3.92 19.12 -25.81
C PRO A 494 5.00 18.78 -24.79
N VAL A 495 4.87 17.62 -24.14
CA VAL A 495 5.91 17.06 -23.29
C VAL A 495 6.97 16.45 -24.21
N LYS A 496 8.23 16.90 -24.09
CA LYS A 496 9.34 16.29 -24.82
C LYS A 496 9.41 14.79 -24.47
N PRO A 497 9.55 13.89 -25.47
CA PRO A 497 9.76 12.48 -25.17
C PRO A 497 10.95 12.33 -24.25
N ALA A 498 10.85 11.44 -23.27
CA ALA A 498 12.00 11.08 -22.44
C ALA A 498 13.12 10.58 -23.38
N PRO A 499 14.39 10.99 -23.18
CA PRO A 499 15.49 10.45 -23.97
C PRO A 499 15.44 8.92 -23.86
N GLU A 500 15.55 8.24 -25.00
CA GLU A 500 15.63 6.79 -25.03
C GLU A 500 16.77 6.37 -24.12
N ALA A 501 16.46 5.55 -23.12
CA ALA A 501 17.50 4.95 -22.29
C ALA A 501 18.29 3.99 -23.19
N VAL A 502 19.50 4.40 -23.56
CA VAL A 502 20.51 3.60 -24.26
C VAL A 502 20.90 2.40 -23.41
#